data_AF-A0A5K1D5E0-F1
#
_entry.id   AF-A0A5K1D5E0-F1
#
_cell.length_a   1.000
_cell.length_b   1.000
_cell.length_c   1.000
_cell.angle_alpha   90.00
_cell.angle_beta   90.00
_cell.angle_gamma   90.00
#
_symmetry.space_group_name_H-M   'P 1'
#
loop_
_entity.id
_entity.type
_entity.pdbx_description
1 polymer ?
#
loop_
_entity_poly.entity_id
_entity_poly.type
_entity_poly.pdbx_seq_one_letter_code
_entity_poly.pdbx_strand_id
1 'polypeptide(L)'
;YPDDPYDRWWHPSGKIEGVVTVARDNMSFIQNFTDIPGKALVHAITPASSKARNLTVPTSGIFSEDATYYFIFYFMEVLRAASRKNSRSFIFLVNGNGNKSDPIVPDYGSFVTELYSHGYYLTAGSNISLVNTANASLPPILNAMEVFKVQRGLANGTNAHD
;
A
#
# COMPACT_ATOMS: atom_id res chain seq x y z
N TYR A 1 -3.13 -8.29 -18.85
CA TYR A 1 -2.66 -9.65 -19.14
C TYR A 1 -1.25 -9.57 -19.73
N PRO A 2 -0.29 -10.45 -19.39
CA PRO A 2 -0.43 -11.71 -18.64
C PRO A 2 -0.19 -11.65 -17.14
N ASP A 3 0.33 -10.53 -16.62
CA ASP A 3 0.80 -10.49 -15.23
C ASP A 3 -0.32 -10.41 -14.17
N ASP A 4 -1.51 -9.95 -14.57
CA ASP A 4 -2.71 -9.88 -13.73
C ASP A 4 -3.85 -10.70 -14.38
N PRO A 5 -4.43 -11.69 -13.67
CA PRO A 5 -5.54 -12.51 -14.18
C PRO A 5 -6.85 -11.72 -14.38
N TYR A 6 -7.00 -10.56 -13.73
CA TYR A 6 -8.15 -9.66 -13.86
C TYR A 6 -7.90 -8.48 -14.80
N ASP A 7 -6.79 -8.53 -15.57
CA ASP A 7 -6.40 -7.50 -16.54
C ASP A 7 -6.28 -6.08 -15.95
N ARG A 8 -6.06 -5.97 -14.64
CA ARG A 8 -5.82 -4.66 -14.00
C ARG A 8 -4.45 -4.13 -14.41
N TRP A 9 -4.41 -2.82 -14.60
CA TRP A 9 -3.17 -2.10 -14.88
C TRP A 9 -2.58 -1.53 -13.58
N TRP A 10 -1.36 -1.95 -13.25
CA TRP A 10 -0.63 -1.48 -12.09
C TRP A 10 0.36 -0.38 -12.49
N HIS A 11 0.05 0.85 -12.09
CA HIS A 11 0.91 1.99 -12.39
C HIS A 11 2.12 2.02 -11.44
N PRO A 12 3.36 2.06 -11.96
CA PRO A 12 4.52 2.30 -11.11
C PRO A 12 4.41 3.70 -10.51
N SER A 13 4.82 3.84 -9.25
CA SER A 13 4.70 5.10 -8.51
C SER A 13 5.53 6.26 -9.07
N GLY A 14 6.46 5.98 -9.99
CA GLY A 14 7.40 6.97 -10.51
C GLY A 14 8.39 7.46 -9.45
N LYS A 15 9.03 8.60 -9.73
CA LYS A 15 9.97 9.24 -8.79
C LYS A 15 9.17 9.98 -7.71
N ILE A 16 9.34 9.56 -6.47
CA ILE A 16 8.76 10.20 -5.29
C ILE A 16 9.90 10.77 -4.44
N GLU A 17 9.79 12.03 -4.03
CA GLU A 17 10.80 12.64 -3.17
C GLU A 17 10.81 12.03 -1.76
N GLY A 18 11.99 11.93 -1.16
CA GLY A 18 12.15 11.44 0.22
C GLY A 18 12.04 9.92 0.41
N VAL A 19 11.77 9.15 -0.65
CA VAL A 19 11.74 7.68 -0.61
C VAL A 19 12.77 7.07 -1.55
N VAL A 20 13.12 5.82 -1.29
CA VAL A 20 13.91 4.95 -2.19
C VAL A 20 13.11 3.70 -2.49
N THR A 21 13.33 3.14 -3.68
CA THR A 21 12.79 1.84 -4.05
C THR A 21 13.75 0.74 -3.57
N VAL A 22 13.20 -0.21 -2.83
CA VAL A 22 13.86 -1.47 -2.48
C VAL A 22 13.19 -2.61 -3.22
N ALA A 23 13.94 -3.65 -3.52
CA ALA A 23 13.44 -4.80 -4.24
C ALA A 23 13.92 -6.09 -3.59
N ARG A 24 13.21 -7.18 -3.86
CA ARG A 24 13.59 -8.51 -3.41
C ARG A 24 14.72 -9.07 -4.27
N ASP A 25 15.68 -9.73 -3.63
CA ASP A 25 16.82 -10.35 -4.33
C ASP A 25 16.44 -11.60 -5.16
N ASN A 26 15.29 -12.23 -4.89
CA ASN A 26 14.84 -13.45 -5.57
C ASN A 26 13.31 -13.53 -5.67
N MET A 27 12.80 -13.72 -6.90
CA MET A 27 11.37 -13.79 -7.23
C MET A 27 10.74 -15.18 -7.05
N SER A 28 11.52 -16.24 -6.80
CA SER A 28 11.05 -17.64 -6.81
C SER A 28 10.01 -18.02 -5.74
N PHE A 29 9.65 -17.09 -4.85
CA PHE A 29 8.80 -17.33 -3.68
C PHE A 29 7.45 -16.62 -3.71
N ILE A 30 7.18 -15.79 -4.72
CA ILE A 30 5.83 -15.23 -4.88
C ILE A 30 4.97 -16.33 -5.48
N GLN A 31 4.28 -17.05 -4.60
CA GLN A 31 3.28 -18.00 -5.02
C GLN A 31 2.11 -17.26 -5.67
N ASN A 32 1.47 -17.90 -6.66
CA ASN A 32 0.27 -17.43 -7.38
C ASN A 32 -0.99 -17.31 -6.49
N PHE A 33 -0.85 -17.12 -5.18
CA PHE A 33 -1.97 -17.10 -4.24
C PHE A 33 -2.59 -15.71 -4.03
N THR A 34 -2.08 -14.70 -4.72
CA THR A 34 -2.63 -13.35 -4.64
C THR A 34 -3.31 -13.00 -5.94
N ASP A 35 -4.48 -12.37 -5.86
CA ASP A 35 -5.13 -11.76 -7.02
C ASP A 35 -4.23 -10.70 -7.69
N ILE A 36 -3.25 -10.19 -6.96
CA ILE A 36 -2.30 -9.14 -7.34
C ILE A 36 -1.10 -9.74 -8.10
N PRO A 37 -0.59 -9.05 -9.13
CA PRO A 37 0.63 -9.46 -9.83
C PRO A 37 1.83 -9.48 -8.90
N GLY A 38 2.61 -10.56 -8.95
CA GLY A 38 3.85 -10.65 -8.17
C GLY A 38 4.82 -9.50 -8.44
N LYS A 39 4.82 -8.94 -9.65
CA LYS A 39 5.61 -7.74 -10.01
C LYS A 39 5.27 -6.51 -9.18
N ALA A 40 4.04 -6.36 -8.70
CA ALA A 40 3.65 -5.27 -7.80
C ALA A 40 4.17 -5.49 -6.36
N LEU A 41 4.51 -6.73 -6.00
CA LEU A 41 4.93 -7.10 -4.66
C LEU A 41 6.45 -7.18 -4.51
N VAL A 42 7.22 -7.45 -5.58
CA VAL A 42 8.69 -7.56 -5.51
C VAL A 42 9.40 -6.23 -5.23
N HIS A 43 8.74 -5.12 -5.55
CA HIS A 43 9.23 -3.77 -5.30
C HIS A 43 8.45 -3.13 -4.17
N ALA A 44 9.13 -2.25 -3.44
CA ALA A 44 8.48 -1.42 -2.45
C ALA A 44 9.19 -0.08 -2.30
N ILE A 45 8.44 0.92 -1.86
CA ILE A 45 8.99 2.19 -1.41
C ILE A 45 9.23 2.15 0.11
N THR A 46 10.30 2.79 0.54
CA THR A 46 10.63 3.03 1.95
C THR A 46 11.28 4.42 2.05
N PRO A 47 11.18 5.13 3.17
CA PRO A 47 11.90 6.38 3.36
C PRO A 47 13.40 6.25 3.07
N ALA A 48 13.98 7.26 2.42
CA ALA A 48 15.39 7.28 2.05
C ALA A 48 16.33 7.34 3.28
N SER A 49 15.87 8.00 4.34
CA SER A 49 16.57 8.04 5.62
C SER A 49 16.26 6.79 6.44
N SER A 50 17.29 6.04 6.83
CA SER A 50 17.16 4.88 7.72
C SER A 50 16.65 5.24 9.12
N LYS A 51 16.72 6.52 9.51
CA LYS A 51 16.21 7.04 10.79
C LYS A 51 14.76 7.52 10.71
N ALA A 52 14.16 7.57 9.52
CA ALA A 52 12.78 8.00 9.36
C ALA A 52 11.84 7.09 10.15
N ARG A 53 10.83 7.71 10.77
CA ARG A 53 9.84 7.03 11.62
C ARG A 53 8.47 6.95 10.96
N ASN A 54 8.31 7.53 9.78
CA ASN A 54 7.07 7.51 9.03
C ASN A 54 7.33 7.43 7.52
N LEU A 55 6.30 7.02 6.80
CA LEU A 55 6.20 7.10 5.35
C LEU A 55 4.85 7.75 5.02
N THR A 56 4.87 8.91 4.37
CA THR A 56 3.66 9.50 3.78
C THR A 56 3.36 8.77 2.49
N VAL A 57 2.15 8.24 2.36
CA VAL A 57 1.72 7.51 1.15
C VAL A 57 1.59 8.51 0.00
N PRO A 58 2.19 8.24 -1.17
CA PRO A 58 2.14 9.12 -2.34
C PRO A 58 0.73 9.15 -2.93
N THR A 59 -0.08 10.08 -2.44
CA THR A 59 -1.51 10.22 -2.79
C THR A 59 -1.80 11.52 -3.55
N SER A 60 -0.74 12.20 -4.00
CA SER A 60 -0.87 13.41 -4.80
C SER A 60 -1.65 13.13 -6.08
N GLY A 61 -2.68 13.93 -6.35
CA GLY A 61 -3.58 13.74 -7.49
C GLY A 61 -4.63 12.65 -7.32
N ILE A 62 -4.61 11.87 -6.22
CA ILE A 62 -5.63 10.85 -5.92
C ILE A 62 -6.78 11.46 -5.12
N PHE A 63 -6.47 12.27 -4.10
CA PHE A 63 -7.46 12.93 -3.25
C PHE A 63 -7.67 14.39 -3.67
N SER A 64 -8.12 14.61 -4.90
CA SER A 64 -8.33 15.95 -5.47
C SER A 64 -9.64 16.60 -5.06
N GLU A 65 -10.57 15.84 -4.47
CA GLU A 65 -11.88 16.31 -4.04
C GLU A 65 -12.38 15.50 -2.85
N ASP A 66 -13.36 16.09 -2.15
CA ASP A 66 -14.03 15.50 -1.01
C ASP A 66 -14.89 14.31 -1.43
N ALA A 67 -14.47 13.10 -1.02
CA ALA A 67 -15.20 11.87 -1.32
C ALA A 67 -14.89 10.76 -0.31
N THR A 68 -15.68 9.69 -0.36
CA THR A 68 -15.37 8.45 0.34
C THR A 68 -14.44 7.61 -0.52
N TYR A 69 -13.33 7.15 0.05
CA TYR A 69 -12.38 6.27 -0.60
C TYR A 69 -12.25 4.95 0.16
N TYR A 70 -12.19 3.85 -0.58
CA TYR A 70 -11.71 2.56 -0.10
C TYR A 70 -10.31 2.34 -0.63
N PHE A 71 -9.49 1.65 0.15
CA PHE A 71 -8.14 1.33 -0.25
C PHE A 71 -7.75 -0.04 0.29
N ILE A 72 -6.90 -0.69 -0.49
CA ILE A 72 -6.24 -1.94 -0.11
C ILE A 72 -4.75 -1.65 -0.19
N PHE A 73 -4.05 -1.77 0.94
CA PHE A 73 -2.60 -1.65 0.98
C PHE A 73 -1.96 -3.03 1.07
N TYR A 74 -0.89 -3.21 0.30
CA TYR A 74 -0.16 -4.45 0.21
C TYR A 74 1.25 -4.29 0.75
N PHE A 75 1.58 -5.11 1.74
CA PHE A 75 2.86 -5.11 2.42
C PHE A 75 3.51 -6.49 2.35
N MET A 76 4.77 -6.50 1.94
CA MET A 76 5.64 -7.66 2.02
C MET A 76 7.06 -7.15 2.28
N GLU A 77 7.73 -7.74 3.26
CA GLU A 77 9.15 -7.44 3.49
C GLU A 77 9.96 -8.01 2.32
N VAL A 78 10.76 -7.15 1.69
CA VAL A 78 11.61 -7.50 0.54
C VAL A 78 13.07 -7.69 0.94
N LEU A 79 13.45 -7.25 2.15
CA LEU A 79 14.78 -7.40 2.72
C LEU A 79 14.82 -8.55 3.72
N ARG A 80 15.43 -9.68 3.33
CA ARG A 80 15.49 -10.89 4.18
C ARG A 80 16.10 -10.64 5.57
N ALA A 81 17.07 -9.73 5.65
CA ALA A 81 17.72 -9.38 6.92
C ALA A 81 16.78 -8.64 7.89
N ALA A 82 15.84 -7.85 7.38
CA ALA A 82 14.87 -7.10 8.17
C ALA A 82 13.81 -8.01 8.80
N SER A 83 13.31 -9.00 8.04
CA SER A 83 12.31 -9.95 8.54
C SER A 83 12.83 -10.83 9.68
N ARG A 84 14.08 -11.32 9.61
CA ARG A 84 14.67 -12.15 10.69
C ARG A 84 14.67 -11.49 12.08
N LYS A 85 14.58 -10.16 12.12
CA LYS A 85 14.60 -9.35 13.36
C LYS A 85 13.26 -8.69 13.64
N ASN A 86 12.21 -8.96 12.85
CA ASN A 86 10.95 -8.21 12.86
C ASN A 86 11.21 -6.69 12.89
N SER A 87 12.15 -6.24 12.05
CA SER A 87 12.67 -4.88 12.12
C SER A 87 11.66 -3.80 11.75
N ARG A 88 10.59 -4.14 11.02
CA ARG A 88 9.51 -3.23 10.65
C ARG A 88 8.25 -3.56 11.42
N SER A 89 7.66 -2.53 12.02
CA SER A 89 6.35 -2.58 12.65
C SER A 89 5.77 -1.18 12.61
N PHE A 90 4.59 -1.00 12.04
CA PHE A 90 4.01 0.33 11.84
C PHE A 90 2.48 0.31 11.90
N ILE A 91 1.90 1.46 12.19
CA ILE A 91 0.46 1.69 12.21
C ILE A 91 0.06 2.58 11.04
N PHE A 92 -1.18 2.43 10.62
CA PHE A 92 -1.80 3.19 9.55
C PHE A 92 -2.60 4.37 10.12
N LEU A 93 -2.32 5.57 9.63
CA LEU A 93 -2.98 6.81 10.07
C LEU A 93 -3.55 7.58 8.88
N VAL A 94 -4.75 8.14 9.08
CA VAL A 94 -5.37 9.13 8.19
C VAL A 94 -5.40 10.47 8.91
N ASN A 95 -4.79 11.50 8.33
CA ASN A 95 -4.69 12.83 8.96
C ASN A 95 -4.11 12.79 10.39
N GLY A 96 -3.16 11.87 10.62
CA GLY A 96 -2.56 11.62 11.94
C GLY A 96 -3.42 10.84 12.93
N ASN A 97 -4.68 10.53 12.59
CA ASN A 97 -5.57 9.74 13.41
C ASN A 97 -5.52 8.28 13.00
N GLY A 98 -5.29 7.40 13.96
CA GLY A 98 -5.14 5.96 13.74
C GLY A 98 -6.33 5.17 14.23
N ASN A 99 -6.58 4.04 13.56
CA ASN A 99 -7.31 2.96 14.18
C ASN A 99 -6.39 2.28 15.22
N LYS A 100 -6.92 1.93 16.38
CA LYS A 100 -6.23 1.12 17.40
C LYS A 100 -6.10 -0.36 16.95
N SER A 101 -5.87 -0.61 15.67
CA SER A 101 -5.63 -1.95 15.16
C SER A 101 -4.23 -2.41 15.54
N ASP A 102 -4.02 -3.72 15.51
CA ASP A 102 -2.69 -4.28 15.70
C ASP A 102 -1.70 -3.70 14.66
N PRO A 103 -0.43 -3.52 15.03
CA PRO A 103 0.59 -3.06 14.11
C PRO A 103 0.76 -3.99 12.91
N ILE A 104 1.02 -3.38 11.75
CA ILE A 104 1.40 -4.10 10.54
C ILE A 104 2.86 -4.51 10.68
N VAL A 105 3.12 -5.81 10.60
CA VAL A 105 4.45 -6.42 10.57
C VAL A 105 4.55 -7.22 9.27
N PRO A 106 5.18 -6.67 8.21
CA PRO A 106 5.26 -7.36 6.93
C PRO A 106 6.18 -8.59 6.99
N ASP A 107 5.70 -9.72 6.45
CA ASP A 107 6.50 -10.94 6.36
C ASP A 107 7.40 -10.94 5.12
N TYR A 108 8.56 -11.59 5.23
CA TYR A 108 9.39 -11.94 4.07
C TYR A 108 9.04 -13.37 3.65
N GLY A 109 8.48 -13.57 2.46
CA GLY A 109 8.10 -14.93 2.07
C GLY A 109 7.06 -14.96 0.97
N SER A 110 6.08 -15.83 1.16
CA SER A 110 5.00 -16.09 0.21
C SER A 110 3.66 -15.47 0.65
N PHE A 111 3.65 -14.77 1.79
CA PHE A 111 2.46 -14.12 2.33
C PHE A 111 2.54 -12.61 2.11
N VAL A 112 1.43 -12.03 1.68
CA VAL A 112 1.22 -10.59 1.60
C VAL A 112 0.34 -10.19 2.78
N THR A 113 0.76 -9.18 3.53
CA THR A 113 -0.09 -8.54 4.52
C THR A 113 -0.95 -7.50 3.83
N GLU A 114 -2.25 -7.61 4.01
CA GLU A 114 -3.23 -6.72 3.39
C GLU A 114 -3.91 -5.87 4.46
N LEU A 115 -3.99 -4.56 4.22
CA LEU A 115 -4.81 -3.66 5.04
C LEU A 115 -5.96 -3.14 4.21
N TYR A 116 -7.17 -3.55 4.59
CA TYR A 116 -8.43 -3.06 4.05
C TYR A 116 -8.96 -1.90 4.87
N SER A 117 -9.36 -0.81 4.21
CA SER A 117 -10.17 0.21 4.88
C SER A 117 -11.65 -0.09 4.86
N HIS A 118 -12.33 0.44 5.88
CA HIS A 118 -13.79 0.43 5.99
C HIS A 118 -14.44 1.65 5.31
N GLY A 119 -13.73 2.28 4.37
CA GLY A 119 -14.15 3.52 3.73
C GLY A 119 -13.81 4.75 4.59
N TYR A 120 -13.04 5.68 4.03
CA TYR A 120 -12.70 6.95 4.69
C TYR A 120 -13.27 8.11 3.89
N TYR A 121 -13.98 9.01 4.57
CA TYR A 121 -14.28 10.31 3.99
C TYR A 121 -13.02 11.18 4.05
N LEU A 122 -12.43 11.44 2.88
CA LEU A 122 -11.21 12.23 2.74
C LEU A 122 -11.55 13.55 2.06
N THR A 123 -11.11 14.65 2.65
CA THR A 123 -11.16 15.97 2.01
C THR A 123 -9.93 16.20 1.15
N ALA A 124 -10.00 17.17 0.23
CA ALA A 124 -8.82 17.65 -0.47
C ALA A 124 -7.68 17.99 0.52
N GLY A 125 -6.49 17.44 0.28
CA GLY A 125 -5.33 17.61 1.16
C GLY A 125 -5.23 16.63 2.33
N SER A 126 -6.19 15.71 2.49
CA SER A 126 -6.04 14.61 3.44
C SER A 126 -4.79 13.80 3.12
N ASN A 127 -4.08 13.35 4.16
CA ASN A 127 -2.89 12.52 4.01
C ASN A 127 -3.07 11.16 4.68
N ILE A 128 -2.36 10.20 4.12
CA ILE A 128 -2.23 8.86 4.68
C ILE A 128 -0.76 8.67 5.04
N SER A 129 -0.51 8.16 6.23
CA SER A 129 0.84 7.85 6.68
C SER A 129 0.93 6.50 7.37
N LEU A 130 2.07 5.85 7.19
CA LEU A 130 2.51 4.70 7.95
C LEU A 130 3.50 5.20 8.99
N VAL A 131 3.33 4.84 10.26
CA VAL A 131 4.16 5.35 11.35
C VAL A 131 4.70 4.19 12.18
N ASN A 132 6.01 4.19 12.42
CA ASN A 132 6.68 3.18 13.21
C ASN A 132 6.09 3.05 14.62
N THR A 133 5.91 1.81 15.06
CA THR A 133 5.73 1.52 16.48
C THR A 133 7.05 1.72 17.24
N ALA A 134 6.97 1.79 18.57
CA ALA A 134 8.15 1.99 19.43
C ALA A 134 9.26 0.97 19.16
N ASN A 135 8.91 -0.28 18.85
CA ASN A 135 9.86 -1.38 18.70
C ASN A 135 10.46 -1.51 17.29
N ALA A 136 9.98 -0.75 16.31
CA ALA A 136 10.49 -0.81 14.96
C ALA A 136 11.89 -0.17 14.86
N SER A 137 12.81 -0.88 14.20
CA SER A 137 14.19 -0.47 13.95
C SER A 137 14.46 -0.02 12.51
N LEU A 138 13.53 -0.30 11.59
CA LEU A 138 13.54 0.18 10.22
C LEU A 138 12.30 1.03 9.92
N PRO A 139 12.36 1.94 8.94
CA PRO A 139 11.20 2.72 8.50
C PRO A 139 10.04 1.84 8.00
N PRO A 140 8.85 2.41 7.74
CA PRO A 140 7.77 1.66 7.09
C PRO A 140 8.10 1.31 5.63
N ILE A 141 7.37 0.36 5.07
CA ILE A 141 7.50 -0.10 3.69
C ILE A 141 6.11 -0.16 3.05
N LEU A 142 6.03 0.04 1.73
CA LEU A 142 4.80 -0.08 0.96
C LEU A 142 5.11 -0.67 -0.41
N ASN A 143 4.50 -1.81 -0.75
CA ASN A 143 4.73 -2.51 -2.01
C ASN A 143 3.78 -1.99 -3.09
N ALA A 144 2.48 -2.06 -2.81
CA ALA A 144 1.45 -1.61 -3.72
C ALA A 144 0.20 -1.15 -2.96
N MET A 145 -0.68 -0.42 -3.66
CA MET A 145 -1.99 -0.08 -3.15
C MET A 145 -3.01 -0.01 -4.28
N GLU A 146 -4.25 -0.37 -3.97
CA GLU A 146 -5.42 -0.05 -4.79
C GLU A 146 -6.24 1.03 -4.08
N VAL A 147 -6.77 1.99 -4.85
CA VAL A 147 -7.59 3.08 -4.33
C VAL A 147 -8.87 3.18 -5.15
N PHE A 148 -10.00 3.17 -4.47
CA PHE A 148 -11.33 3.22 -5.07
C PHE A 148 -12.06 4.45 -4.54
N LYS A 149 -12.51 5.33 -5.42
CA LYS A 149 -13.38 6.46 -5.06
C LYS A 149 -14.84 6.04 -5.18
N VAL A 150 -15.62 6.22 -4.12
CA VAL A 150 -17.07 6.04 -4.16
C VAL A 150 -17.69 7.18 -4.95
N GLN A 151 -18.41 6.85 -6.01
CA GLN A 151 -19.23 7.79 -6.75
C GLN A 151 -20.70 7.55 -6.42
N ARG A 152 -21.45 8.62 -6.15
CA ARG A 152 -22.92 8.53 -6.01
C ARG A 152 -23.53 8.60 -7.41
N GLY A 153 -24.30 7.57 -7.77
CA GLY A 153 -25.06 7.49 -9.02
C GLY A 153 -24.50 6.44 -9.98
N LEU A 154 -25.20 5.32 -10.11
CA LEU A 154 -25.13 4.53 -11.34
C LEU A 154 -25.92 5.33 -12.38
N ALA A 155 -25.25 6.13 -13.21
CA ALA A 155 -25.89 6.60 -14.42
C ALA A 155 -26.00 5.38 -15.35
N ASN A 156 -27.17 4.73 -15.38
CA ASN A 156 -27.57 3.64 -16.28
C ASN A 156 -26.47 2.65 -16.66
N GLY A 157 -26.30 1.60 -15.85
CA GLY A 157 -25.41 0.47 -16.18
C GLY A 157 -25.92 -0.46 -17.30
N THR A 158 -27.01 -0.12 -17.96
CA THR A 158 -27.53 -0.83 -19.13
C THR A 158 -28.18 0.18 -20.06
N ASN A 159 -27.97 0.00 -21.36
CA ASN A 159 -28.78 0.69 -22.35
C ASN A 159 -30.25 0.34 -22.06
N ALA A 160 -31.15 1.33 -22.06
CA ALA A 160 -32.59 1.06 -21.90
C ALA A 160 -33.20 0.30 -23.10
N HIS A 161 -32.36 -0.03 -24.09
CA HIS A 161 -32.70 -0.77 -25.31
C HIS A 161 -32.01 -2.14 -25.42
N ASP A 162 -31.45 -2.67 -24.32
CA ASP A 162 -31.08 -4.09 -24.22
C ASP A 162 -32.28 -4.94 -23.78
#